data_AF-A0A6P1E9E2-F1
#
_entry.id   AF-A0A6P1E9E2-F1
#
_cell.length_a   1.000
_cell.length_b   1.000
_cell.length_c   1.000
_cell.angle_alpha   90.00
_cell.angle_beta   90.00
_cell.angle_gamma   90.00
#
_symmetry.space_group_name_H-M   'P 1'
#
loop_
_entity.id
_entity.type
_entity.pdbx_description
1 polymer ?
#
loop_
_entity_poly.entity_id
_entity_poly.type
_entity_poly.pdbx_seq_one_letter_code
_entity_poly.pdbx_strand_id
1 'polypeptide(L)' 'MLKQLISRFVNSLLLSAVSLGTVLFIVKGIVDLSYTGTYAWAQYTTYFVTGMIGVSIIMFAFEMIEILASRNRR' A
#
# COMPACT_ATOMS: atom_id res chain seq x y z
N MET A 1 20.10 -1.13 -17.03
CA MET A 1 20.19 -0.51 -15.70
C MET A 1 18.94 0.27 -15.31
N LEU A 2 18.44 1.22 -16.12
CA LEU A 2 17.29 2.06 -15.76
C LEU A 2 16.02 1.28 -15.36
N LYS A 3 15.67 0.20 -16.08
CA LYS A 3 14.52 -0.66 -15.74
C LYS A 3 14.61 -1.31 -14.35
N GLN A 4 15.76 -1.88 -14.00
CA GLN A 4 15.99 -2.46 -12.68
C GLN A 4 15.93 -1.40 -11.58
N LEU A 5 16.36 -0.18 -11.89
CA LEU A 5 16.31 0.94 -10.96
C LEU A 5 14.87 1.39 -10.68
N ILE A 6 14.05 1.51 -11.73
CA ILE A 6 12.61 1.84 -11.62
C ILE A 6 11.86 0.74 -10.86
N SER A 7 12.10 -0.53 -11.19
CA SER A 7 11.46 -1.66 -10.49
C SER A 7 11.82 -1.70 -9.00
N ARG A 8 13.10 -1.47 -8.64
CA ARG A 8 13.52 -1.36 -7.24
C ARG A 8 12.87 -0.16 -6.53
N PHE A 9 12.75 0.98 -7.22
CA PHE A 9 12.13 2.17 -6.66
C PHE A 9 10.63 1.95 -6.39
N VAL A 10 9.89 1.40 -7.36
CA VAL A 10 8.48 1.03 -7.21
C VAL A 10 8.29 0.04 -6.07
N ASN A 11 9.11 -1.01 -5.98
CA ASN A 11 9.06 -1.97 -4.88
C ASN A 11 9.33 -1.32 -3.52
N SER A 12 10.28 -0.38 -3.44
CA SER A 12 10.57 0.34 -2.19
C SER A 12 9.42 1.27 -1.77
N LEU A 13 8.77 1.94 -2.72
CA LEU A 13 7.59 2.76 -2.46
C LEU A 13 6.42 1.90 -1.99
N LEU A 14 6.24 0.71 -2.57
CA LEU A 14 5.27 -0.29 -2.16
C LEU A 14 5.47 -0.70 -0.69
N LEU A 15 6.70 -1.09 -0.37
CA LEU A 15 7.06 -1.55 0.97
C LEU A 15 6.86 -0.42 1.99
N SER A 16 7.18 0.81 1.60
CA SER A 16 6.94 2.02 2.39
C SER A 16 5.44 2.28 2.60
N ALA A 17 4.62 2.19 1.56
CA ALA A 17 3.17 2.41 1.66
C ALA A 17 2.48 1.37 2.55
N VAL A 18 2.85 0.09 2.43
CA VAL A 18 2.34 -0.98 3.29
C VAL A 18 2.77 -0.78 4.74
N SER A 19 4.05 -0.41 4.96
CA SER A 19 4.57 -0.11 6.30
C SER A 19 3.84 1.07 6.93
N LEU A 20 3.64 2.16 6.18
CA LEU A 20 2.91 3.34 6.64
C LEU A 20 1.45 3.00 6.98
N GLY A 21 0.75 2.27 6.11
CA GLY A 21 -0.63 1.82 6.36
C GLY A 21 -0.74 0.98 7.63
N THR A 22 0.24 0.10 7.88
CA THR A 22 0.31 -0.72 9.10
C THR A 22 0.54 0.12 10.35
N VAL A 23 1.46 1.09 10.29
CA VAL A 23 1.72 2.00 11.41
C VAL A 23 0.49 2.84 11.73
N LEU A 24 -0.18 3.40 10.72
CA LEU A 24 -1.40 4.19 10.91
C LEU A 24 -2.53 3.36 11.52
N PHE A 25 -2.68 2.11 11.08
CA PHE A 25 -3.64 1.16 11.66
C PHE A 25 -3.37 0.92 13.16
N ILE A 26 -2.11 0.65 13.53
CA ILE A 26 -1.73 0.41 14.93
C ILE A 26 -1.92 1.68 15.76
N VAL A 27 -1.37 2.81 15.31
CA VAL A 27 -1.40 4.08 16.05
C VAL A 27 -2.83 4.55 16.27
N LYS A 28 -3.66 4.56 15.22
CA LYS A 28 -5.06 4.99 15.36
C LYS A 28 -5.83 4.11 16.34
N GLY A 29 -5.60 2.80 16.28
CA GLY A 29 -6.23 1.86 17.20
C GLY A 29 -5.78 2.04 18.66
N ILE A 30 -4.48 2.25 18.91
CA ILE A 30 -3.97 2.55 20.26
C ILE A 30 -4.56 3.85 20.80
N VAL A 31 -4.62 4.88 19.97
CA VAL A 31 -5.19 6.18 20.31
C VAL A 31 -6.65 6.03 20.73
N ASP A 32 -7.46 5.38 19.90
CA ASP A 32 -8.90 5.25 20.19
C ASP A 32 -9.17 4.31 21.39
N LEU A 33 -8.34 3.28 21.59
CA LEU A 33 -8.37 2.45 22.80
C LEU A 33 -8.06 3.27 24.06
N SER A 34 -7.08 4.19 23.98
CA SER A 34 -6.72 5.04 25.12
C SER A 34 -7.81 6.03 25.51
N TYR A 35 -8.63 6.49 24.56
CA TYR A 35 -9.72 7.42 24.80
C TYR A 35 -11.05 6.75 25.18
N THR A 36 -11.37 5.62 24.56
CA THR A 36 -12.70 4.99 24.69
C THR A 36 -12.70 3.72 25.55
N GLY A 37 -11.53 3.16 25.83
CA GLY A 37 -11.38 1.85 26.50
C GLY A 37 -11.73 0.65 25.59
N THR A 38 -12.10 0.90 24.33
CA THR A 38 -12.48 -0.14 23.38
C THR A 38 -11.70 -0.01 22.07
N TYR A 39 -11.29 -1.13 21.50
CA TYR A 39 -10.64 -1.16 20.18
C TYR A 39 -11.67 -1.60 19.13
N ALA A 40 -12.05 -0.70 18.21
CA ALA A 40 -13.01 -0.97 17.14
C ALA A 40 -12.39 -1.81 16.00
N TRP A 41 -12.00 -3.06 16.31
CA TRP A 41 -11.28 -3.98 15.42
C TRP A 41 -11.89 -4.06 14.03
N ALA A 42 -13.20 -4.30 13.93
CA ALA A 42 -13.89 -4.47 12.65
C ALA A 42 -13.72 -3.24 11.74
N GLN A 43 -13.81 -2.03 12.30
CA GLN A 43 -13.68 -0.80 11.53
C GLN A 43 -12.25 -0.59 11.05
N TYR A 44 -11.25 -0.74 11.93
CA TYR A 44 -9.85 -0.54 11.53
C TYR A 44 -9.37 -1.61 10.56
N THR A 45 -9.75 -2.88 10.75
CA THR A 45 -9.38 -3.95 9.81
C THR A 45 -10.00 -3.67 8.44
N THR A 46 -11.24 -3.17 8.39
CA THR A 46 -11.89 -2.77 7.13
C THR A 46 -11.12 -1.65 6.44
N TYR A 47 -10.73 -0.60 7.16
CA TYR A 47 -9.96 0.50 6.59
C TYR A 47 -8.56 0.07 6.14
N PHE A 48 -7.90 -0.78 6.92
CA PHE A 48 -6.60 -1.35 6.56
C PHE A 48 -6.71 -2.16 5.27
N VAL A 49 -7.64 -3.11 5.20
CA VAL A 49 -7.86 -3.94 4.00
C VAL A 49 -8.23 -3.08 2.79
N THR A 50 -9.09 -2.08 2.96
CA THR A 50 -9.47 -1.15 1.87
C THR A 50 -8.25 -0.38 1.36
N GLY A 51 -7.40 0.11 2.26
CA GLY A 51 -6.14 0.77 1.89
C GLY A 51 -5.18 -0.17 1.15
N MET A 52 -5.03 -1.41 1.62
CA MET A 52 -4.19 -2.42 0.98
C MET A 52 -4.68 -2.77 -0.44
N ILE A 53 -5.99 -2.92 -0.63
CA ILE A 53 -6.59 -3.12 -1.95
C ILE A 53 -6.26 -1.93 -2.87
N GLY A 54 -6.39 -0.69 -2.38
CA GLY A 54 -6.04 0.51 -3.13
C GLY A 54 -4.58 0.51 -3.60
N VAL A 55 -3.65 0.15 -2.72
CA VAL A 55 -2.22 0.01 -3.07
C VAL A 55 -2.02 -1.07 -4.14
N SER A 56 -2.69 -2.22 -4.02
CA SER A 56 -2.60 -3.30 -5.01
C SER A 56 -3.13 -2.90 -6.39
N ILE A 57 -4.23 -2.14 -6.45
CA ILE A 57 -4.80 -1.65 -7.72
C ILE A 57 -3.82 -0.70 -8.41
N ILE A 58 -3.22 0.23 -7.66
CA ILE A 58 -2.22 1.16 -8.20
C ILE A 58 -1.02 0.37 -8.76
N MET A 59 -0.59 -0.67 -8.07
CA MET A 59 0.49 -1.54 -8.53
C MET A 59 0.18 -2.28 -9.81
N PHE A 60 -1.01 -2.86 -9.88
CA PHE A 60 -1.47 -3.51 -11.10
C PHE A 60 -1.50 -2.54 -12.29
N ALA A 61 -1.92 -1.29 -12.07
CA ALA A 61 -1.90 -0.26 -13.09
C ALA A 61 -0.46 0.06 -13.57
N PHE A 62 0.50 0.19 -12.66
CA PHE A 62 1.90 0.41 -13.02
C PHE A 62 2.50 -0.76 -13.82
N GLU A 63 2.26 -2.01 -13.39
CA GLU A 63 2.71 -3.19 -14.14
C GLU A 63 2.11 -3.24 -15.54
N MET A 64 0.80 -2.94 -15.68
CA MET A 64 0.13 -2.91 -16.98
C MET A 64 0.71 -1.85 -17.92
N ILE A 65 1.03 -0.64 -17.39
CA ILE A 65 1.70 0.41 -18.16
C ILE A 65 3.09 -0.06 -18.61
N GLU A 66 3.84 -0.73 -17.74
CA GLU A 66 5.17 -1.24 -18.09
C GLU A 66 5.11 -2.32 -19.18
N ILE A 67 4.14 -3.24 -19.10
CA ILE A 67 3.92 -4.27 -20.11
C ILE A 67 3.58 -3.63 -21.46
N LEU A 68 2.64 -2.68 -21.49
CA LEU A 68 2.26 -1.95 -22.71
C LEU A 68 3.44 -1.19 -23.32
N ALA A 69 4.18 -0.44 -22.50
CA ALA A 69 5.36 0.30 -22.94
C ALA A 69 6.48 -0.62 -23.45
N SER A 70 6.59 -1.84 -22.92
CA SER A 70 7.55 -2.84 -23.39
C SER A 70 7.19 -3.45 -24.73
N ARG A 71 5.89 -3.66 -25.02
CA ARG A 71 5.40 -4.13 -26.32
C ARG A 71 5.60 -3.08 -27.40
N ASN A 72 5.42 -1.81 -27.09
CA ASN A 72 5.53 -0.71 -28.06
C ASN A 72 6.98 -0.33 -28.44
N ARG A 73 7.98 -0.90 -27.74
CA ARG A 73 9.42 -0.72 -28.03
C ARG A 73 10.02 -1.86 -28.87
N ARG A 74 9.26 -2.92 -29.13
CA ARG A 74 9.62 -3.98 -30.09
C ARG A 74 8.94 -3.70 -31.42
#